data_AF-A0A1F9WU75-F1
#
_entry.id   AF-A0A1F9WU75-F1
#
_cell.length_a   1.000
_cell.length_b   1.000
_cell.length_c   1.000
_cell.angle_alpha   90.00
_cell.angle_beta   90.00
_cell.angle_gamma   90.00
#
_symmetry.space_group_name_H-M   'P 1'
#
loop_
_entity.id
_entity.type
_entity.pdbx_description
1 polymer ?
#
loop_
_entity_poly.entity_id
_entity_poly.type
_entity_poly.pdbx_seq_one_letter_code
_entity_poly.pdbx_strand_id
1 'polypeptide(L)' 'MNVFVMKDGKEKEQGVGYLDDGTMIVIEDGRDFIGKKVDAVVQSILQTSQGRIIFTRVKGKAATAAQGPKQP' A
#
# COMPACT_ATOMS: atom_id res chain seq x y z
N MET A 1 0.49 -9.19 0.86
CA MET A 1 1.76 -8.47 1.08
C MET A 1 1.44 -7.34 2.04
N ASN A 2 2.20 -7.21 3.13
CA ASN A 2 1.87 -6.20 4.13
C ASN A 2 2.60 -4.90 3.79
N VAL A 3 1.85 -3.82 3.51
CA VAL A 3 2.38 -2.54 3.04
C VAL A 3 1.94 -1.44 3.98
N PHE A 4 2.88 -0.60 4.39
CA PHE A 4 2.56 0.62 5.11
C PHE A 4 2.14 1.71 4.13
N VAL A 5 0.92 2.21 4.27
CA VAL A 5 0.42 3.29 3.43
C VAL A 5 0.97 4.61 3.97
N MET A 6 1.89 5.22 3.22
CA MET A 6 2.61 6.41 3.66
C MET A 6 1.83 7.69 3.36
N LYS A 7 1.22 7.77 2.19
CA LYS A 7 0.54 8.98 1.71
C LYS A 7 -0.56 8.68 0.70
N ASP A 8 -1.31 9.71 0.32
CA ASP A 8 -2.25 9.67 -0.80
C ASP A 8 -1.54 9.39 -2.13
N GLY A 9 -2.25 8.67 -3.00
CA GLY A 9 -1.83 8.44 -4.38
C GLY A 9 -2.34 9.50 -5.33
N LYS A 10 -2.18 9.24 -6.63
CA LYS A 10 -2.59 10.18 -7.67
C LYS A 10 -4.12 10.32 -7.70
N GLU A 11 -4.83 9.22 -7.56
CA GLU A 11 -6.29 9.20 -7.51
C GLU A 11 -6.80 9.29 -6.06
N LYS A 12 -8.01 9.84 -5.88
CA LYS A 12 -8.60 10.10 -4.55
C LYS A 12 -8.83 8.86 -3.67
N GLU A 13 -8.78 7.66 -4.23
CA GLU A 13 -8.97 6.40 -3.50
C GLU A 13 -7.64 5.66 -3.29
N GLN A 14 -6.56 6.16 -3.89
CA GLN A 14 -5.26 5.51 -3.84
C GLN A 14 -4.50 5.89 -2.58
N GLY A 15 -3.81 4.90 -2.03
CA GLY A 15 -2.67 5.07 -1.15
C GLY A 15 -1.37 4.75 -1.87
N VAL A 16 -0.27 5.31 -1.39
CA VAL A 16 1.09 4.99 -1.85
C VAL A 16 1.92 4.51 -0.68
N GLY A 17 2.63 3.41 -0.91
CA GLY A 17 3.67 2.89 -0.04
C GLY A 17 4.92 2.59 -0.85
N TYR A 18 5.98 2.20 -0.15
CA TYR A 18 7.23 1.77 -0.77
C TYR A 18 7.68 0.48 -0.11
N LEU A 19 8.33 -0.38 -0.89
CA LEU A 19 9.13 -1.49 -0.37
C LEU A 19 10.49 -0.96 0.12
N ASP A 20 11.18 -1.79 0.89
CA ASP A 20 12.51 -1.45 1.41
C ASP A 20 13.56 -1.26 0.30
N ASP A 21 13.32 -1.84 -0.88
CA ASP A 21 14.17 -1.67 -2.06
C ASP A 21 13.87 -0.40 -2.87
N GLY A 22 12.92 0.43 -2.42
CA GLY A 22 12.51 1.66 -3.10
C GLY A 22 11.43 1.47 -4.18
N THR A 23 10.96 0.23 -4.41
CA THR A 23 9.85 -0.01 -5.35
C THR A 23 8.58 0.68 -4.88
N MET A 24 7.98 1.49 -5.75
CA MET A 24 6.73 2.18 -5.44
C MET A 24 5.54 1.22 -5.51
N ILE A 25 4.74 1.21 -4.45
CA ILE A 25 3.49 0.46 -4.39
C ILE A 25 2.32 1.42 -4.40
N VAL A 26 1.44 1.25 -5.37
CA VAL A 26 0.14 1.94 -5.41
C VAL A 26 -0.92 0.97 -4.88
N ILE A 27 -1.67 1.39 -3.86
CA ILE A 27 -2.74 0.60 -3.23
C ILE A 27 -4.10 1.23 -3.60
N GLU A 28 -4.90 0.54 -4.40
CA GLU A 28 -6.31 0.86 -4.63
C GLU A 28 -7.13 0.66 -3.36
N ASP A 29 -8.09 1.56 -3.10
CA ASP A 29 -8.83 1.66 -1.83
C ASP A 29 -7.92 1.87 -0.60
N GLY A 30 -6.70 2.36 -0.82
CA GLY A 30 -5.66 2.50 0.21
C GLY A 30 -5.75 3.79 1.03
N ARG A 31 -6.51 4.79 0.58
CA ARG A 31 -6.54 6.11 1.22
C ARG A 31 -7.01 6.09 2.68
N ASP A 32 -8.04 5.29 3.00
CA ASP A 32 -8.55 5.18 4.37
C ASP A 32 -7.56 4.52 5.36
N PHE A 33 -6.46 4.00 4.82
CA PHE A 33 -5.42 3.30 5.55
C PHE A 33 -4.10 4.08 5.62
N ILE A 34 -4.06 5.35 5.20
CA ILE A 34 -2.88 6.21 5.37
C ILE A 34 -2.44 6.21 6.85
N GLY A 35 -1.15 5.96 7.07
CA GLY A 35 -0.56 5.81 8.41
C GLY A 35 -0.78 4.43 9.04
N LYS A 36 -1.31 3.45 8.29
CA LYS A 36 -1.56 2.08 8.75
C LYS A 36 -0.90 1.06 7.82
N LYS A 37 -0.69 -0.15 8.33
CA LYS A 37 -0.27 -1.30 7.53
C LYS A 37 -1.48 -2.08 7.04
N VAL A 38 -1.52 -2.38 5.75
CA VAL A 38 -2.58 -3.15 5.09
C VAL A 38 -2.01 -4.37 4.42
N ASP A 39 -2.76 -5.46 4.42
CA ASP A 39 -2.50 -6.56 3.52
C ASP A 39 -3.07 -6.23 2.14
N ALA A 40 -2.19 -6.20 1.16
CA ALA A 40 -2.52 -5.92 -0.23
C ALA A 40 -2.22 -7.13 -1.13
N VAL A 41 -3.04 -7.29 -2.17
CA VAL A 41 -2.83 -8.26 -3.26
C VAL A 41 -2.30 -7.50 -4.47
N VAL A 42 -1.23 -8.01 -5.08
CA VAL A 42 -0.70 -7.47 -6.33
C VAL A 42 -1.69 -7.74 -7.46
N GLN A 43 -2.11 -6.66 -8.13
CA GLN A 43 -2.96 -6.73 -9.32
C GLN A 43 -2.12 -6.72 -10.59
N SER A 44 -1.12 -5.84 -10.66
CA SER A 44 -0.32 -5.65 -11.87
C SER A 44 1.02 -5.01 -11.52
N ILE A 45 2.03 -5.25 -12.35
CA ILE A 45 3.36 -4.66 -12.21
C ILE A 45 3.65 -3.87 -13.48
N LEU A 46 3.94 -2.59 -13.32
CA LEU A 46 4.39 -1.72 -14.39
C LEU A 46 5.89 -1.48 -14.23
N GLN A 47 6.68 -2.03 -15.15
CA GLN A 47 8.11 -1.79 -15.21
C GLN A 47 8.42 -0.77 -16.30
N THR A 48 9.21 0.26 -15.96
CA THR A 48 9.69 1.29 -16.87
C THR A 48 11.21 1.40 -16.76
N SER A 49 11.85 2.14 -17.66
CA SER A 49 13.28 2.43 -17.57
C SER A 49 13.67 3.22 -16.31
N GLN A 50 12.72 3.94 -15.70
CA GLN A 50 12.94 4.72 -14.47
C GLN A 50 12.67 3.93 -13.18
N GLY A 51 12.16 2.70 -13.29
CA GLY A 51 11.88 1.87 -12.12
C GLY A 51 10.64 1.00 -12.26
N ARG A 52 10.26 0.38 -11.14
CA ARG A 52 9.12 -0.53 -11.04
C ARG A 52 8.04 0.08 -10.15
N ILE A 53 6.80 -0.03 -10.64
CA ILE A 53 5.59 0.34 -9.91
C ILE A 53 4.75 -0.92 -9.77
N ILE A 54 4.30 -1.21 -8.55
CA ILE A 54 3.42 -2.34 -8.28
C ILE A 54 2.04 -1.78 -7.94
N PHE A 55 1.04 -2.15 -8.73
CA PHE A 55 -0.36 -1.86 -8.46
C PHE A 55 -0.95 -2.98 -7.63
N THR A 56 -1.56 -2.63 -6.51
CA THR A 56 -2.11 -3.54 -5.53
C THR A 56 -3.49 -3.08 -5.08
N ARG A 57 -4.23 -3.97 -4.44
CA ARG A 57 -5.52 -3.67 -3.81
C ARG A 57 -5.58 -4.25 -2.41
N VAL A 58 -6.27 -3.57 -1.50
CA VAL A 58 -6.47 -4.06 -0.13
C VAL A 58 -7.15 -5.44 -0.15
N LYS A 59 -6.53 -6.42 0.50
CA LYS A 59 -7.01 -7.80 0.61
C LYS A 59 -8.07 -7.87 1.70
N GLY A 60 -9.33 -7.73 1.29
CA GLY A 60 -10.50 -8.01 2.13
C GLY A 60 -11.03 -6.80 2.88
N LYS A 61 -12.32 -6.52 2.69
CA LYS A 61 -13.08 -5.59 3.52
C LYS A 61 -13.66 -6.39 4.71
N ALA A 62 -12.90 -6.55 5.80
CA ALA A 62 -13.38 -6.85 7.16
C ALA A 62 -12.22 -7.17 8.14
N ALA A 63 -12.33 -6.59 9.35
CA ALA A 63 -11.67 -7.00 10.60
C ALA A 63 -10.14 -6.72 10.69
N THR A 64 -9.59 -5.94 11.61
CA THR A 64 -10.07 -5.50 12.94
C THR A 64 -9.24 -4.27 13.35
N ALA A 65 -9.88 -3.37 14.10
CA ALA A 65 -9.19 -2.41 14.94
C ALA A 65 -8.25 -3.13 15.94
N ALA A 66 -6.96 -3.19 15.65
CA ALA A 66 -5.85 -3.35 16.61
C ALA A 66 -4.55 -3.60 15.86
N GLN A 67 -3.81 -2.54 15.55
CA GLN A 67 -2.35 -2.63 15.46
C GLN A 67 -1.77 -1.56 16.38
N GLY A 68 -1.72 -1.88 17.67
CA GLY A 68 -0.67 -1.39 18.56
C GLY A 68 0.25 -2.57 18.92
N PRO A 69 1.39 -2.35 19.61
CA PRO A 69 2.08 -1.10 19.88
C PRO A 69 3.25 -0.85 18.91
N LYS A 70 3.79 0.37 18.98
CA LYS A 70 5.04 0.79 18.34
C LYS A 70 6.15 -0.21 18.69
N GLN A 71 6.92 -0.64 17.69
CA GLN A 71 8.09 -1.52 17.86
C GLN A 71 9.12 -0.91 18.82
N PRO A 72 9.87 -1.75 19.57
CA PRO A 72 10.78 -1.34 20.65
C PRO A 72 11.99 -0.53 20.17
#